data_AF-A0A820UWJ1-F1
#
_entry.id   AF-A0A820UWJ1-F1
#
_cell.length_a   1.000
_cell.length_b   1.000
_cell.length_c   1.000
_cell.angle_alpha   90.00
_cell.angle_beta   90.00
_cell.angle_gamma   90.00
#
_symmetry.space_group_name_H-M   'P 1'
#
loop_
_entity.id
_entity.type
_entity.pdbx_description
1 polymer ?
#
loop_
_entity_poly.entity_id
_entity_poly.type
_entity_poly.pdbx_seq_one_letter_code
_entity_poly.pdbx_strand_id
1 'polypeptide(L)'
;MNTDDLVTHIPFETRVHQQCIRLSDLSLLSSIVKSVQNAKPLENYTIWNIQHELGDVTAQIEALLVLGASPSNLYYLPPPYTHHKRFEKFVIEHFGVPEENFFHATPYCLSYNYEKYRLAQVLFELNRLITIEFTRQKVTHMKLLVLDSGACFAEALAHLYEIDDGKLDPNQLVEHLPATLKIERSDASLLLSHLKSIEIRLVEQTSRGLFKYIDQPSIEKALNRIGTSIIDVASSEPKRRLEPLLIAEACLNMLSYLFYDAPKSLRIPKPSQLHKCLLLGYGAIGQAIGHALMHGGDLDIFSKGSV
;
A
#
# COMPACT_ATOMS: atom_id res chain seq x y z
N MET A 1 4.83 -12.11 -30.54
CA MET A 1 4.03 -11.10 -29.81
C MET A 1 4.85 -10.74 -28.59
N ASN A 2 5.34 -9.51 -28.52
CA ASN A 2 6.26 -9.09 -27.46
C ASN A 2 5.49 -8.99 -26.15
N THR A 3 5.94 -9.68 -25.10
CA THR A 3 5.24 -9.70 -23.79
C THR A 3 5.24 -8.34 -23.11
N ASP A 4 6.12 -7.43 -23.52
CA ASP A 4 6.23 -6.07 -22.99
C ASP A 4 5.10 -5.13 -23.47
N ASP A 5 4.40 -5.47 -24.56
CA ASP A 5 3.30 -4.66 -25.09
C ASP A 5 1.93 -4.99 -24.45
N LEU A 6 1.85 -6.07 -23.66
CA LEU A 6 0.59 -6.52 -23.05
C LEU A 6 0.29 -5.86 -21.69
N VAL A 7 1.29 -5.26 -21.04
CA VAL A 7 1.13 -4.65 -19.70
C VAL A 7 0.82 -3.15 -19.79
N THR A 8 1.15 -2.48 -20.89
CA THR A 8 1.07 -1.02 -21.01
C THR A 8 -0.21 -0.48 -21.64
N HIS A 9 -1.10 -1.34 -22.15
CA HIS A 9 -2.27 -0.89 -22.93
C HIS A 9 -3.59 -1.62 -22.63
N ILE A 10 -3.86 -1.99 -21.38
CA ILE A 10 -5.26 -2.19 -20.97
C ILE A 10 -5.85 -0.79 -20.72
N PRO A 11 -6.81 -0.31 -21.52
CA PRO A 11 -7.45 0.98 -21.29
C PRO A 11 -8.43 0.82 -20.12
N PHE A 12 -7.89 0.64 -18.92
CA PHE A 12 -8.64 0.64 -17.66
C PHE A 12 -9.03 2.07 -17.24
N GLU A 13 -9.22 2.95 -18.22
CA GLU A 13 -9.59 4.35 -18.04
C GLU A 13 -11.10 4.55 -17.86
N THR A 14 -11.90 3.47 -17.79
CA THR A 14 -13.36 3.55 -17.76
C THR A 14 -13.95 3.38 -16.34
N ARG A 15 -14.02 4.53 -15.68
CA ARG A 15 -15.16 5.05 -14.87
C ARG A 15 -15.39 4.60 -13.43
N VAL A 16 -14.96 3.45 -12.93
CA VAL A 16 -15.45 3.02 -11.59
C VAL A 16 -14.44 3.14 -10.43
N HIS A 17 -13.13 3.20 -10.69
CA HIS A 17 -12.13 3.28 -9.59
C HIS A 17 -11.02 4.34 -9.77
N GLN A 18 -11.18 5.27 -10.73
CA GLN A 18 -10.15 6.26 -11.05
C GLN A 18 -10.54 7.72 -10.78
N GLN A 19 -11.73 7.98 -10.23
CA GLN A 19 -12.02 9.32 -9.74
C GLN A 19 -11.27 9.51 -8.43
N CYS A 20 -10.41 10.52 -8.39
CA CYS A 20 -9.81 10.97 -7.13
C CYS A 20 -10.95 11.49 -6.26
N ILE A 21 -11.18 10.82 -5.14
CA ILE A 21 -12.25 11.13 -4.18
C ILE A 21 -11.75 12.24 -3.26
N ARG A 22 -12.56 13.28 -3.06
CA ARG A 22 -12.21 14.37 -2.14
C ARG A 22 -12.65 14.03 -0.73
N LEU A 23 -11.99 14.62 0.27
CA LEU A 23 -12.38 14.48 1.68
C LEU A 23 -13.84 14.93 1.91
N SER A 24 -14.33 15.92 1.16
CA SER A 24 -15.72 16.39 1.22
C SER A 24 -16.74 15.33 0.81
N ASP A 25 -16.33 14.36 -0.02
CA ASP A 25 -17.20 13.30 -0.53
C ASP A 25 -17.42 12.19 0.51
N LEU A 26 -16.54 12.13 1.53
CA LEU A 26 -16.59 11.17 2.63
C LEU A 26 -17.06 11.86 3.91
N SER A 27 -18.37 12.05 4.06
CA SER A 27 -18.98 12.84 5.14
C SER A 27 -18.51 12.46 6.56
N LEU A 28 -18.43 11.16 6.85
CA LEU A 28 -17.95 10.66 8.14
C LEU A 28 -16.48 11.01 8.39
N LEU A 29 -15.61 10.74 7.41
CA LEU A 29 -14.18 11.07 7.51
C LEU A 29 -13.99 12.58 7.63
N SER A 30 -14.69 13.38 6.83
CA SER A 30 -14.68 14.84 6.90
C SER A 30 -15.08 15.34 8.29
N SER A 31 -16.11 14.76 8.91
CA SER A 31 -16.55 15.14 10.26
C SER A 31 -15.50 14.80 11.32
N ILE A 32 -14.84 13.64 11.22
CA ILE A 32 -13.77 13.24 12.14
C ILE A 32 -12.58 14.18 11.98
N VAL A 33 -12.13 14.44 10.75
CA VAL A 33 -11.01 15.35 10.48
C VAL A 33 -11.32 16.75 11.02
N LYS A 34 -12.52 17.27 10.79
CA LYS A 34 -12.95 18.58 11.31
C LYS A 34 -12.92 18.68 12.83
N SER A 35 -13.17 17.59 13.57
CA SER A 35 -13.17 17.62 15.04
C SER A 35 -11.77 17.70 15.64
N VAL A 36 -10.74 17.27 14.90
CA VAL A 36 -9.34 17.23 15.40
C VAL A 36 -8.37 18.14 14.64
N GLN A 37 -8.75 18.71 13.49
CA GLN A 37 -7.85 19.49 12.62
C GLN A 37 -7.18 20.69 13.32
N ASN A 38 -7.84 21.28 14.33
CA ASN A 38 -7.32 22.45 15.05
C ASN A 38 -6.07 22.10 15.88
N ALA A 39 -5.92 20.84 16.30
CA ALA A 39 -4.76 20.39 17.05
C ALA A 39 -3.54 20.09 16.16
N LYS A 40 -3.71 20.10 14.84
CA LYS A 40 -2.68 19.77 13.84
C LYS A 40 -1.83 18.56 14.26
N PRO A 41 -2.44 17.40 14.57
CA PRO A 41 -1.74 16.28 15.19
C PRO A 41 -0.62 15.69 14.33
N LEU A 42 -0.61 15.96 13.02
CA LEU A 42 0.42 15.49 12.09
C LEU A 42 1.47 16.57 11.77
N GLU A 43 1.45 17.70 12.48
CA GLU A 43 2.51 18.69 12.38
C GLU A 43 3.86 18.05 12.72
N ASN A 44 4.86 18.30 11.87
CA ASN A 44 6.23 17.74 11.96
C ASN A 44 6.36 16.23 11.70
N TYR A 45 5.31 15.54 11.28
CA TYR A 45 5.46 14.17 10.79
C TYR A 45 6.04 14.16 9.36
N THR A 46 6.94 13.21 9.14
CA THR A 46 7.23 12.63 7.84
C THR A 46 6.35 11.40 7.68
N ILE A 47 5.58 11.33 6.60
CA ILE A 47 4.61 10.27 6.38
C ILE A 47 5.05 9.48 5.16
N TRP A 48 5.20 8.17 5.33
CA TRP A 48 5.54 7.26 4.26
C TRP A 48 4.38 6.31 3.95
N ASN A 49 3.81 6.46 2.76
CA ASN A 49 2.68 5.70 2.27
C ASN A 49 3.19 4.48 1.49
N ILE A 50 3.14 3.30 2.11
CA ILE A 50 3.51 2.02 1.51
C ILE A 50 2.23 1.24 1.21
N GLN A 51 1.43 1.75 0.27
CA GLN A 51 0.08 1.26 -0.02
C GLN A 51 -0.31 1.48 -1.48
N HIS A 52 -1.41 0.89 -1.92
CA HIS A 52 -1.94 1.04 -3.27
C HIS A 52 -2.33 2.52 -3.58
N GLU A 53 -2.12 2.99 -4.81
CA GLU A 53 -2.53 4.34 -5.25
C GLU A 53 -3.91 4.29 -5.90
N LEU A 54 -4.94 4.19 -5.06
CA LEU A 54 -6.33 4.12 -5.47
C LEU A 54 -7.01 5.50 -5.32
N GLY A 55 -8.14 5.71 -6.02
CA GLY A 55 -8.83 7.01 -6.02
C GLY A 55 -9.28 7.48 -4.63
N ASP A 56 -9.66 6.56 -3.76
CA ASP A 56 -10.04 6.79 -2.36
C ASP A 56 -8.86 7.24 -1.47
N VAL A 57 -7.63 6.84 -1.82
CA VAL A 57 -6.42 7.28 -1.11
C VAL A 57 -6.21 8.80 -1.25
N THR A 58 -6.76 9.45 -2.29
CA THR A 58 -6.66 10.92 -2.38
C THR A 58 -7.43 11.64 -1.27
N ALA A 59 -8.56 11.09 -0.78
CA ALA A 59 -9.26 11.64 0.37
C ALA A 59 -8.47 11.43 1.67
N GLN A 60 -7.75 10.31 1.79
CA GLN A 60 -6.82 10.08 2.90
C GLN A 60 -5.69 11.12 2.88
N ILE A 61 -5.09 11.42 1.73
CA ILE A 61 -4.04 12.44 1.60
C ILE A 61 -4.56 13.81 2.00
N GLU A 62 -5.74 14.20 1.49
CA GLU A 62 -6.37 15.47 1.87
C GLU A 62 -6.61 15.54 3.38
N ALA A 63 -7.06 14.44 4.01
CA ALA A 63 -7.18 14.36 5.47
C ALA A 63 -5.83 14.56 6.19
N LEU A 64 -4.76 13.90 5.75
CA LEU A 64 -3.42 14.06 6.36
C LEU A 64 -2.96 15.52 6.32
N LEU A 65 -3.16 16.20 5.19
CA LEU A 65 -2.80 17.61 5.01
C LEU A 65 -3.63 18.54 5.89
N VAL A 66 -4.95 18.32 5.97
CA VAL A 66 -5.84 19.08 6.87
C VAL A 66 -5.42 18.89 8.33
N LEU A 67 -4.97 17.70 8.70
CA LEU A 67 -4.44 17.34 10.03
C LEU A 67 -3.03 17.90 10.30
N GLY A 68 -2.43 18.65 9.37
CA GLY A 68 -1.17 19.38 9.59
C GLY A 68 0.07 18.75 8.94
N ALA A 69 -0.06 17.68 8.17
CA ALA A 69 1.07 17.15 7.41
C ALA A 69 1.52 18.17 6.34
N SER A 70 2.84 18.27 6.13
CA SER A 70 3.39 19.06 5.03
C SER A 70 3.45 18.24 3.74
N PRO A 71 3.02 18.77 2.57
CA PRO A 71 3.19 18.08 1.29
C PRO A 71 4.63 17.63 1.03
N SER A 72 5.63 18.44 1.44
CA SER A 72 7.06 18.14 1.30
C SER A 72 7.53 16.91 2.08
N ASN A 73 6.72 16.46 3.04
CA ASN A 73 7.01 15.37 3.96
C ASN A 73 6.11 14.14 3.71
N LEU A 74 5.33 14.13 2.63
CA LEU A 74 4.55 12.97 2.20
C LEU A 74 5.32 12.21 1.14
N TYR A 75 5.62 10.93 1.40
CA TYR A 75 6.34 10.03 0.51
C TYR A 75 5.49 8.84 0.10
N TYR A 76 5.71 8.31 -1.09
CA TYR A 76 4.88 7.27 -1.70
C TYR A 76 5.72 6.12 -2.21
N LEU A 77 5.32 4.90 -1.89
CA LEU A 77 5.90 3.68 -2.44
C LEU A 77 4.76 2.68 -2.75
N PRO A 78 4.08 2.81 -3.89
CA PRO A 78 3.04 1.86 -4.27
C PRO A 78 3.59 0.47 -4.59
N PRO A 79 2.77 -0.58 -4.48
CA PRO A 79 2.99 -1.82 -5.20
C PRO A 79 3.08 -1.55 -6.72
N PRO A 80 3.96 -2.24 -7.46
CA PRO A 80 4.31 -1.89 -8.83
C PRO A 80 3.14 -1.91 -9.82
N TYR A 81 2.13 -2.74 -9.57
CA TYR A 81 0.95 -2.87 -10.43
C TYR A 81 -0.23 -1.98 -10.01
N THR A 82 -0.08 -1.18 -8.96
CA THR A 82 -1.11 -0.23 -8.50
C THR A 82 -0.62 1.21 -8.48
N HIS A 83 0.56 1.48 -9.05
CA HIS A 83 0.99 2.83 -9.37
C HIS A 83 0.15 3.38 -10.52
N HIS A 84 -0.31 4.62 -10.42
CA HIS A 84 -1.10 5.23 -11.49
C HIS A 84 -0.71 6.68 -11.74
N LYS A 85 -0.20 6.98 -12.95
CA LYS A 85 0.26 8.33 -13.32
C LYS A 85 -0.80 9.43 -13.15
N ARG A 86 -2.10 9.12 -13.32
CA ARG A 86 -3.16 10.11 -13.03
C ARG A 86 -3.29 10.42 -11.54
N PHE A 87 -3.12 9.44 -10.67
CA PHE A 87 -3.13 9.64 -9.22
C PHE A 87 -1.95 10.53 -8.81
N GLU A 88 -0.74 10.16 -9.24
CA GLU A 88 0.49 10.92 -9.00
C GLU A 88 0.33 12.37 -9.46
N LYS A 89 -0.06 12.59 -10.72
CA LYS A 89 -0.31 13.91 -11.27
C LYS A 89 -1.35 14.69 -10.46
N PHE A 90 -2.45 14.05 -10.08
CA PHE A 90 -3.47 14.69 -9.26
C PHE A 90 -2.91 15.14 -7.92
N VAL A 91 -2.18 14.27 -7.21
CA VAL A 91 -1.59 14.57 -5.90
C VAL A 91 -0.54 15.69 -5.99
N ILE A 92 0.30 15.69 -7.04
CA ILE A 92 1.26 16.78 -7.28
C ILE A 92 0.52 18.11 -7.52
N GLU A 93 -0.41 18.14 -8.47
CA GLU A 93 -1.07 19.38 -8.90
C GLU A 93 -2.04 19.94 -7.84
N HIS A 94 -2.77 19.08 -7.13
CA HIS A 94 -3.83 19.50 -6.20
C HIS A 94 -3.35 19.65 -4.77
N PHE A 95 -2.37 18.85 -4.36
CA PHE A 95 -1.87 18.85 -2.98
C PHE A 95 -0.46 19.41 -2.83
N GLY A 96 0.23 19.69 -3.93
CA GLY A 96 1.58 20.29 -3.91
C GLY A 96 2.65 19.35 -3.37
N VAL A 97 2.42 18.03 -3.45
CA VAL A 97 3.44 17.04 -3.11
C VAL A 97 4.54 17.08 -4.17
N PRO A 98 5.83 17.15 -3.80
CA PRO A 98 6.92 17.14 -4.76
C PRO A 98 6.98 15.83 -5.56
N GLU A 99 7.30 15.91 -6.85
CA GLU A 99 7.44 14.73 -7.73
C GLU A 99 8.50 13.75 -7.22
N GLU A 100 9.60 14.26 -6.65
CA GLU A 100 10.69 13.44 -6.11
C GLU A 100 10.29 12.59 -4.90
N ASN A 101 9.14 12.86 -4.28
CA ASN A 101 8.61 12.10 -3.15
C ASN A 101 7.84 10.84 -3.59
N PHE A 102 7.66 10.62 -4.89
CA PHE A 102 7.10 9.38 -5.43
C PHE A 102 8.21 8.40 -5.81
N PHE A 103 8.31 7.32 -5.06
CA PHE A 103 9.38 6.34 -5.19
C PHE A 103 9.01 5.25 -6.21
N HIS A 104 9.65 5.31 -7.38
CA HIS A 104 9.35 4.47 -8.54
C HIS A 104 10.53 3.63 -9.03
N ALA A 105 11.55 3.40 -8.20
CA ALA A 105 12.92 3.22 -8.72
C ALA A 105 13.21 1.97 -9.59
N THR A 106 12.28 1.02 -9.76
CA THR A 106 12.53 -0.09 -10.69
C THR A 106 11.24 -0.62 -11.31
N PRO A 107 11.14 -0.74 -12.65
CA PRO A 107 10.09 -1.52 -13.30
C PRO A 107 10.05 -2.95 -12.74
N TYR A 108 8.88 -3.41 -12.35
CA TYR A 108 8.69 -4.80 -11.94
C TYR A 108 8.55 -5.69 -13.17
N CYS A 109 9.35 -6.75 -13.25
CA CYS A 109 9.21 -7.80 -14.26
C CYS A 109 8.42 -8.97 -13.68
N LEU A 110 7.47 -9.52 -14.44
CA LEU A 110 6.66 -10.68 -14.01
C LEU A 110 7.50 -11.94 -13.71
N SER A 111 8.72 -12.01 -14.25
CA SER A 111 9.69 -13.07 -13.95
C SER A 111 10.33 -12.95 -12.57
N TYR A 112 10.22 -11.79 -11.91
CA TYR A 112 10.77 -11.59 -10.58
C TYR A 112 9.87 -12.20 -9.50
N ASN A 113 10.51 -12.80 -8.49
CA ASN A 113 9.82 -13.12 -7.25
C ASN A 113 9.34 -11.80 -6.61
N TYR A 114 8.02 -11.62 -6.55
CA TYR A 114 7.39 -10.40 -6.08
C TYR A 114 7.82 -10.02 -4.65
N GLU A 115 7.91 -11.00 -3.75
CA GLU A 115 8.23 -10.75 -2.34
C GLU A 115 9.67 -10.25 -2.18
N LYS A 116 10.63 -10.91 -2.85
CA LYS A 116 12.03 -10.46 -2.85
C LYS A 116 12.19 -9.08 -3.49
N TYR A 117 11.54 -8.85 -4.64
CA TYR A 117 11.54 -7.54 -5.29
C TYR A 117 10.99 -6.46 -4.36
N ARG A 118 9.85 -6.73 -3.72
CA ARG A 118 9.19 -5.75 -2.86
C ARG A 118 10.03 -5.41 -1.64
N LEU A 119 10.61 -6.42 -1.00
CA LEU A 119 11.52 -6.23 0.12
C LEU A 119 12.71 -5.35 -0.26
N ALA A 120 13.40 -5.65 -1.35
CA ALA A 120 14.55 -4.87 -1.80
C ALA A 120 14.17 -3.43 -2.16
N GLN A 121 13.01 -3.24 -2.78
CA GLN A 121 12.48 -1.92 -3.09
C GLN A 121 12.23 -1.10 -1.82
N VAL A 122 11.57 -1.68 -0.80
CA VAL A 122 11.31 -0.99 0.47
C VAL A 122 12.61 -0.66 1.19
N LEU A 123 13.56 -1.59 1.22
CA LEU A 123 14.88 -1.39 1.80
C LEU A 123 15.63 -0.21 1.15
N PHE A 124 15.71 -0.19 -0.18
CA PHE A 124 16.36 0.87 -0.93
C PHE A 124 15.72 2.24 -0.68
N GLU A 125 14.39 2.32 -0.75
CA GLU A 125 13.67 3.58 -0.59
C GLU A 125 13.63 4.06 0.86
N LEU A 126 13.68 3.15 1.84
CA LEU A 126 13.88 3.52 3.24
C LEU A 126 15.24 4.20 3.45
N ASN A 127 16.30 3.63 2.88
CA ASN A 127 17.63 4.25 2.96
C ASN A 127 17.65 5.65 2.31
N ARG A 128 17.01 5.79 1.14
CA ARG A 128 16.86 7.06 0.45
C ARG A 128 16.07 8.08 1.28
N LEU A 129 14.92 7.69 1.83
CA LEU A 129 14.08 8.54 2.67
C LEU A 129 14.86 9.10 3.86
N ILE A 130 15.54 8.22 4.60
CA ILE A 130 16.34 8.60 5.76
C ILE A 130 17.48 9.54 5.33
N THR A 131 18.17 9.25 4.23
CA THR A 131 19.24 10.12 3.70
C THR A 131 18.75 11.52 3.34
N ILE A 132 17.58 11.64 2.68
CA ILE A 132 16.97 12.92 2.33
C ILE A 132 16.68 13.72 3.60
N GLU A 133 16.03 13.11 4.59
CA GLU A 133 15.66 13.80 5.83
C GLU A 133 16.89 14.18 6.67
N PHE A 134 17.95 13.36 6.66
CA PHE A 134 19.24 13.69 7.29
C PHE A 134 19.89 14.90 6.67
N THR A 135 19.92 14.94 5.33
CA THR A 135 20.52 16.06 4.58
C THR A 135 19.76 17.37 4.84
N ARG A 136 18.44 17.28 5.06
CA ARG A 136 17.59 18.42 5.45
C ARG A 136 17.79 18.88 6.91
N GLN A 137 18.70 18.25 7.66
CA GLN A 137 18.99 18.53 9.08
C GLN A 137 17.77 18.37 10.02
N LYS A 138 16.79 17.53 9.64
CA LYS A 138 15.55 17.34 10.42
C LYS A 138 15.54 16.13 11.34
N VAL A 139 16.61 15.32 11.38
CA VAL A 139 16.48 13.93 11.86
C VAL A 139 16.50 13.76 13.37
N THR A 140 17.22 14.57 14.14
CA THR A 140 17.29 14.37 15.60
C THR A 140 15.93 14.51 16.30
N HIS A 141 14.92 15.05 15.62
CA HIS A 141 13.54 15.16 16.09
C HIS A 141 12.50 14.66 15.08
N MET A 142 12.92 13.85 14.11
CA MET A 142 12.01 13.35 13.08
C MET A 142 11.00 12.39 13.70
N LYS A 143 9.73 12.57 13.31
CA LYS A 143 8.64 11.64 13.58
C LYS A 143 8.23 11.00 12.26
N LEU A 144 8.37 9.69 12.14
CA LEU A 144 8.00 8.92 10.98
C LEU A 144 6.67 8.20 11.23
N LEU A 145 5.65 8.52 10.44
CA LEU A 145 4.42 7.74 10.36
C LEU A 145 4.47 6.87 9.10
N VAL A 146 4.47 5.55 9.27
CA VAL A 146 4.41 4.59 8.18
C VAL A 146 2.99 4.08 8.05
N LEU A 147 2.38 4.30 6.88
CA LEU A 147 1.10 3.73 6.50
C LEU A 147 1.40 2.50 5.63
N ASP A 148 1.42 1.33 6.24
CA ASP A 148 1.87 0.07 5.63
C ASP A 148 0.71 -0.80 5.19
N SER A 149 0.96 -1.55 4.11
CA SER A 149 0.03 -2.49 3.50
C SER A 149 0.79 -3.78 3.18
N GLY A 150 0.64 -4.78 4.04
CA GLY A 150 1.21 -6.12 3.85
C GLY A 150 2.52 -6.37 4.61
N ALA A 151 2.75 -5.62 5.70
CA ALA A 151 3.94 -5.66 6.54
C ALA A 151 5.27 -5.38 5.81
N CYS A 152 5.24 -4.60 4.72
CA CYS A 152 6.40 -4.35 3.89
C CYS A 152 7.53 -3.65 4.68
N PHE A 153 7.19 -2.65 5.49
CA PHE A 153 8.16 -1.92 6.31
C PHE A 153 8.76 -2.81 7.38
N ALA A 154 7.91 -3.59 8.05
CA ALA A 154 8.33 -4.40 9.18
C ALA A 154 9.20 -5.59 8.74
N GLU A 155 8.91 -6.19 7.58
CA GLU A 155 9.77 -7.18 6.95
C GLU A 155 11.13 -6.58 6.59
N ALA A 156 11.16 -5.39 6.00
CA ALA A 156 12.40 -4.69 5.69
C ALA A 156 13.24 -4.44 6.95
N LEU A 157 12.60 -4.02 8.05
CA LEU A 157 13.27 -3.83 9.32
C LEU A 157 13.85 -5.13 9.89
N ALA A 158 13.10 -6.24 9.83
CA ALA A 158 13.58 -7.54 10.26
C ALA A 158 14.83 -7.97 9.47
N HIS A 159 14.81 -7.79 8.15
CA HIS A 159 15.94 -8.11 7.29
C HIS A 159 17.16 -7.22 7.55
N LEU A 160 16.98 -5.92 7.80
CA LEU A 160 18.08 -5.03 8.19
C LEU A 160 18.79 -5.55 9.45
N TYR A 161 18.03 -6.01 10.43
CA TYR A 161 18.60 -6.57 11.66
C TYR A 161 19.29 -7.93 11.42
N GLU A 162 18.77 -8.78 10.54
CA GLU A 162 19.43 -10.03 10.18
C GLU A 162 20.75 -9.79 9.45
N ILE A 163 20.82 -8.77 8.59
CA ILE A 163 22.05 -8.32 7.93
C ILE A 163 23.06 -7.78 8.96
N ASP A 164 22.61 -6.88 9.84
CA ASP A 164 23.44 -6.26 10.89
C ASP A 164 24.03 -7.33 11.84
N ASP A 165 23.18 -8.27 12.27
CA ASP A 165 23.55 -9.42 13.10
C ASP A 165 24.47 -10.43 12.35
N GLY A 166 24.66 -10.28 11.04
CA GLY A 166 25.47 -11.18 10.21
C GLY A 166 24.82 -12.55 9.92
N LYS A 167 23.50 -12.64 10.05
CA LYS A 167 22.71 -13.87 9.81
C LYS A 167 22.25 -14.01 8.36
N LEU A 168 22.11 -12.89 7.67
CA LEU A 168 21.71 -12.83 6.27
C LEU A 168 22.82 -12.16 5.45
N ASP A 169 23.26 -12.82 4.38
CA ASP A 169 24.13 -12.19 3.39
C ASP A 169 23.27 -11.27 2.49
N PRO A 170 23.55 -9.96 2.44
CA PRO A 170 22.79 -9.04 1.60
C PRO A 170 22.74 -9.44 0.12
N ASN A 171 23.73 -10.19 -0.38
CA ASN A 171 23.74 -10.66 -1.77
C ASN A 171 22.65 -11.71 -2.07
N GLN A 172 22.15 -12.43 -1.07
CA GLN A 172 21.10 -13.45 -1.24
C GLN A 172 19.73 -12.84 -1.55
N LEU A 173 19.54 -11.56 -1.24
CA LEU A 173 18.31 -10.83 -1.58
C LEU A 173 18.22 -10.50 -3.08
N VAL A 174 19.33 -10.55 -3.82
CA VAL A 174 19.52 -9.77 -5.06
C VAL A 174 19.93 -10.64 -6.25
N GLU A 175 19.83 -11.98 -6.18
CA GLU A 175 20.34 -12.87 -7.24
C GLU A 175 19.76 -12.55 -8.64
N HIS A 176 18.60 -11.88 -8.70
CA HIS A 176 17.94 -11.40 -9.92
C HIS A 176 17.45 -9.94 -9.88
N LEU A 177 17.86 -9.16 -8.88
CA LEU A 177 17.44 -7.76 -8.75
C LEU A 177 18.51 -6.79 -9.27
N PRO A 178 18.13 -5.58 -9.70
CA PRO A 178 19.11 -4.58 -10.13
C PRO A 178 20.14 -4.30 -9.05
N ALA A 179 21.41 -4.12 -9.46
CA ALA A 179 22.51 -3.80 -8.54
C ALA A 179 22.27 -2.51 -7.74
N THR A 180 21.42 -1.61 -8.24
CA THR A 180 21.02 -0.37 -7.56
C THR A 180 20.21 -0.60 -6.29
N LEU A 181 19.61 -1.77 -6.10
CA LEU A 181 18.83 -2.11 -4.89
C LEU A 181 19.65 -2.84 -3.82
N LYS A 182 20.97 -2.92 -3.97
CA LYS A 182 21.85 -3.57 -2.99
C LYS A 182 22.05 -2.68 -1.77
N ILE A 183 21.95 -3.27 -0.58
CA ILE A 183 22.34 -2.66 0.69
C ILE A 183 23.56 -3.40 1.21
N GLU A 184 24.64 -2.68 1.51
CA GLU A 184 25.79 -3.27 2.18
C GLU A 184 25.56 -3.38 3.69
N ARG A 185 26.33 -4.24 4.37
CA ARG A 185 26.19 -4.40 5.82
C ARG A 185 26.44 -3.09 6.59
N SER A 186 27.42 -2.30 6.17
CA SER A 186 27.70 -0.98 6.76
C SER A 186 26.52 -0.02 6.61
N ASP A 187 25.84 -0.06 5.47
CA ASP A 187 24.65 0.77 5.22
C ASP A 187 23.49 0.33 6.12
N ALA A 188 23.31 -0.98 6.30
CA ALA A 188 22.30 -1.52 7.21
C ALA A 188 22.54 -1.08 8.66
N SER A 189 23.77 -1.18 9.17
CA SER A 189 24.12 -0.72 10.52
C SER A 189 23.88 0.78 10.70
N LEU A 190 24.29 1.61 9.72
CA LEU A 190 24.07 3.05 9.74
C LEU A 190 22.57 3.39 9.72
N LEU A 191 21.81 2.77 8.82
CA LEU A 191 20.36 2.96 8.71
C LEU A 191 19.64 2.56 9.98
N LEU A 192 20.01 1.44 10.61
CA LEU A 192 19.43 1.04 11.90
C LEU A 192 19.77 2.02 13.03
N SER A 193 20.98 2.60 13.03
CA SER A 193 21.35 3.62 14.02
C SER A 193 20.47 4.87 13.90
N HIS A 194 20.16 5.26 12.66
CA HIS A 194 19.25 6.35 12.32
C HIS A 194 17.80 6.05 12.70
N LEU A 195 17.30 4.85 12.41
CA LEU A 195 15.94 4.46 12.75
C LEU A 195 15.71 4.41 14.27
N LYS A 196 16.75 4.10 15.05
CA LYS A 196 16.69 4.14 16.52
C LYS A 196 16.68 5.55 17.10
N SER A 197 17.07 6.57 16.33
CA SER A 197 17.11 7.96 16.81
C SER A 197 15.84 8.76 16.50
N ILE A 198 14.87 8.15 15.80
CA ILE A 198 13.62 8.80 15.40
C ILE A 198 12.40 8.17 16.07
N GLU A 199 11.31 8.92 16.21
CA GLU A 199 10.03 8.36 16.65
C GLU A 199 9.34 7.69 15.46
N ILE A 200 9.03 6.40 15.56
CA ILE A 200 8.31 5.67 14.50
C ILE A 200 6.91 5.30 15.00
N ARG A 201 5.91 5.50 14.14
CA ARG A 201 4.54 5.00 14.28
C ARG A 201 4.21 4.19 13.05
N LEU A 202 3.80 2.94 13.24
CA LEU A 202 3.49 2.01 12.15
C LEU A 202 2.00 1.69 12.18
N VAL A 203 1.31 1.90 11.06
CA VAL A 203 -0.11 1.54 10.87
C VAL A 203 -0.16 0.41 9.86
N GLU A 204 -0.71 -0.75 10.25
CA GLU A 204 -0.94 -1.86 9.33
C GLU A 204 -2.41 -1.89 8.88
N GLN A 205 -2.60 -1.90 7.57
CA GLN A 205 -3.91 -1.83 6.94
C GLN A 205 -4.39 -3.15 6.33
N THR A 206 -3.64 -4.26 6.41
CA THR A 206 -4.10 -5.52 5.81
C THR A 206 -4.00 -6.68 6.78
N SER A 207 -4.97 -7.61 6.71
CA SER A 207 -4.92 -8.84 7.49
C SER A 207 -3.70 -9.70 7.11
N ARG A 208 -3.26 -9.64 5.84
CA ARG A 208 -2.03 -10.31 5.39
C ARG A 208 -0.81 -9.80 6.16
N GLY A 209 -0.70 -8.48 6.33
CA GLY A 209 0.37 -7.88 7.14
C GLY A 209 0.31 -8.40 8.57
N LEU A 210 -0.87 -8.33 9.22
CA LEU A 210 -1.10 -8.88 10.56
C LEU A 210 -0.62 -10.33 10.73
N PHE A 211 -0.96 -11.21 9.79
CA PHE A 211 -0.51 -12.61 9.85
C PHE A 211 1.02 -12.73 9.80
N LYS A 212 1.70 -11.93 8.98
CA LYS A 212 3.17 -11.92 8.97
C LYS A 212 3.75 -11.53 10.33
N TYR A 213 3.17 -10.54 11.02
CA TYR A 213 3.64 -10.15 12.35
C TYR A 213 3.49 -11.29 13.37
N ILE A 214 2.38 -12.03 13.31
CA ILE A 214 2.12 -13.16 14.21
C ILE A 214 3.04 -14.34 13.89
N ASP A 215 3.22 -14.63 12.61
CA ASP A 215 3.90 -15.84 12.14
C ASP A 215 5.44 -15.69 12.06
N GLN A 216 5.96 -14.46 12.12
CA GLN A 216 7.40 -14.18 11.99
C GLN A 216 7.96 -13.48 13.25
N PRO A 217 8.53 -14.25 14.20
CA PRO A 217 9.15 -13.70 15.41
C PRO A 217 10.29 -12.69 15.15
N SER A 218 10.92 -12.75 13.98
CA SER A 218 11.94 -11.79 13.56
C SER A 218 11.37 -10.38 13.41
N ILE A 219 10.13 -10.24 12.93
CA ILE A 219 9.44 -8.95 12.80
C ILE A 219 9.14 -8.36 14.18
N GLU A 220 8.53 -9.13 15.07
CA GLU A 220 8.24 -8.67 16.44
C GLU A 220 9.52 -8.22 17.14
N LYS A 221 10.59 -9.03 17.06
CA LYS A 221 11.90 -8.68 17.61
C LYS A 221 12.46 -7.39 17.01
N ALA A 222 12.31 -7.19 15.71
CA ALA A 222 12.78 -6.00 15.01
C ALA A 222 12.06 -4.73 15.48
N LEU A 223 10.73 -4.77 15.58
CA LEU A 223 9.92 -3.67 16.09
C LEU A 223 10.27 -3.33 17.54
N ASN A 224 10.44 -4.34 18.39
CA ASN A 224 10.89 -4.16 19.77
C ASN A 224 12.28 -3.50 19.85
N ARG A 225 13.21 -3.84 18.95
CA ARG A 225 14.55 -3.22 18.91
C ARG A 225 14.54 -1.74 18.53
N ILE A 226 13.57 -1.28 17.74
CA ILE A 226 13.38 0.15 17.43
C ILE A 226 12.39 0.86 18.37
N GLY A 227 11.77 0.13 19.31
CA GLY A 227 10.82 0.71 20.26
C GLY A 227 9.50 1.17 19.65
N THR A 228 9.05 0.54 18.54
CA THR A 228 7.75 0.84 17.93
C THR A 228 6.74 -0.29 18.16
N SER A 229 5.46 0.04 18.12
CA SER A 229 4.35 -0.91 18.03
C SER A 229 3.51 -0.63 16.78
N ILE A 230 2.64 -1.58 16.44
CA ILE A 230 1.74 -1.49 15.30
C ILE A 230 0.39 -0.96 15.78
N ILE A 231 -0.16 -0.01 15.05
CA ILE A 231 -1.56 0.38 15.11
C ILE A 231 -2.30 -0.55 14.15
N ASP A 232 -3.05 -1.49 14.72
CA ASP A 232 -3.85 -2.45 13.98
C ASP A 232 -5.15 -1.80 13.48
N VAL A 233 -5.17 -1.41 12.20
CA VAL A 233 -6.39 -0.96 11.52
C VAL A 233 -7.13 -2.13 10.88
N ALA A 234 -6.39 -3.13 10.39
CA ALA A 234 -6.92 -4.29 9.68
C ALA A 234 -7.95 -5.11 10.49
N SER A 235 -7.80 -5.23 11.81
CA SER A 235 -8.73 -5.94 12.68
C SER A 235 -9.92 -5.09 13.14
N SER A 236 -9.95 -3.79 12.85
CA SER A 236 -11.06 -2.93 13.24
C SER A 236 -12.39 -3.45 12.65
N GLU A 237 -13.47 -3.39 13.45
CA GLU A 237 -14.79 -3.88 13.00
C GLU A 237 -15.25 -3.19 11.70
N PRO A 238 -15.17 -1.85 11.55
CA PRO A 238 -15.64 -1.20 10.33
C PRO A 238 -14.89 -1.68 9.09
N LYS A 239 -13.57 -1.91 9.20
CA LYS A 239 -12.77 -2.39 8.08
C LYS A 239 -13.11 -3.84 7.74
N ARG A 240 -13.15 -4.74 8.73
CA ARG A 240 -13.51 -6.15 8.50
C ARG A 240 -14.91 -6.32 7.92
N ARG A 241 -15.84 -5.43 8.26
CA ARG A 241 -17.22 -5.48 7.76
C ARG A 241 -17.38 -4.87 6.36
N LEU A 242 -16.76 -3.72 6.10
CA LEU A 242 -17.02 -2.95 4.87
C LEU A 242 -16.04 -3.27 3.73
N GLU A 243 -14.75 -3.41 4.03
CA GLU A 243 -13.72 -3.60 3.00
C GLU A 243 -13.97 -4.84 2.11
N PRO A 244 -14.39 -6.02 2.65
CA PRO A 244 -14.71 -7.16 1.80
C PRO A 244 -15.81 -6.90 0.77
N LEU A 245 -16.79 -6.07 1.11
CA LEU A 245 -17.89 -5.72 0.21
C LEU A 245 -17.41 -4.81 -0.91
N LEU A 246 -16.59 -3.82 -0.58
CA LEU A 246 -16.00 -2.89 -1.56
C LEU A 246 -15.04 -3.62 -2.51
N ILE A 247 -14.24 -4.56 -2.00
CA ILE A 247 -13.39 -5.41 -2.83
C ILE A 247 -14.23 -6.30 -3.74
N ALA A 248 -15.31 -6.89 -3.23
CA ALA A 248 -16.20 -7.71 -4.03
C ALA A 248 -16.84 -6.90 -5.17
N GLU A 249 -17.32 -5.69 -4.88
CA GLU A 249 -17.84 -4.76 -5.88
C GLU A 249 -16.80 -4.46 -6.97
N ALA A 250 -15.56 -4.14 -6.58
CA ALA A 250 -14.47 -3.90 -7.52
C ALA A 250 -14.18 -5.12 -8.41
N CYS A 251 -14.21 -6.33 -7.85
CA CYS A 251 -14.06 -7.57 -8.62
C CYS A 251 -15.20 -7.76 -9.63
N LEU A 252 -16.45 -7.49 -9.24
CA LEU A 252 -17.61 -7.61 -10.14
C LEU A 252 -17.57 -6.58 -11.26
N ASN A 253 -17.16 -5.35 -10.95
CA ASN A 253 -16.98 -4.29 -11.94
C ASN A 253 -15.92 -4.69 -12.98
N MET A 254 -14.79 -5.25 -12.54
CA MET A 254 -13.76 -5.80 -13.42
C MET A 254 -14.31 -6.95 -14.29
N LEU A 255 -15.05 -7.89 -13.71
CA LEU A 255 -15.66 -9.00 -14.46
C LEU A 255 -16.64 -8.48 -15.51
N SER A 256 -17.51 -7.52 -15.15
CA SER A 256 -18.43 -6.87 -16.07
C SER A 256 -17.70 -6.25 -17.26
N TYR A 257 -16.63 -5.50 -16.99
CA TYR A 257 -15.77 -4.96 -18.04
C TYR A 257 -15.21 -6.06 -18.95
N LEU A 258 -14.69 -7.16 -18.40
CA LEU A 258 -14.16 -8.28 -19.18
C LEU A 258 -15.23 -9.02 -20.01
N PHE A 259 -16.49 -9.03 -19.56
CA PHE A 259 -17.59 -9.65 -20.31
C PHE A 259 -18.08 -8.82 -21.49
N TYR A 260 -18.13 -7.49 -21.33
CA TYR A 260 -18.90 -6.62 -22.22
C TYR A 260 -18.03 -5.61 -22.97
N ASP A 261 -17.08 -4.98 -22.28
CA ASP A 261 -16.45 -3.73 -22.72
C ASP A 261 -15.00 -3.91 -23.15
N ALA A 262 -14.28 -4.89 -22.59
CA ALA A 262 -12.88 -5.13 -22.87
C ALA A 262 -12.61 -5.35 -24.38
N PRO A 263 -11.38 -5.07 -24.88
CA PRO A 263 -10.99 -5.44 -26.23
C PRO A 263 -11.22 -6.94 -26.49
N LYS A 264 -11.57 -7.32 -27.72
CA LYS A 264 -11.89 -8.73 -28.06
C LYS A 264 -10.82 -9.74 -27.62
N SER A 265 -9.54 -9.33 -27.60
CA SER A 265 -8.41 -10.17 -27.15
C SER A 265 -8.41 -10.47 -25.64
N LEU A 266 -9.10 -9.66 -24.83
CA LEU A 266 -9.19 -9.78 -23.38
C LEU A 266 -10.58 -10.21 -22.90
N ARG A 267 -11.57 -10.29 -23.81
CA ARG A 267 -12.93 -10.69 -23.44
C ARG A 267 -12.96 -12.14 -22.99
N ILE A 268 -13.62 -12.36 -21.86
CA ILE A 268 -13.92 -13.71 -21.37
C ILE A 268 -15.36 -14.09 -21.79
N PRO A 269 -15.72 -15.39 -21.80
CA PRO A 269 -17.08 -15.83 -22.13
C PRO A 269 -18.12 -15.14 -21.26
N LYS A 270 -19.26 -14.77 -21.85
CA LYS A 270 -20.33 -14.05 -21.12
C LYS A 270 -20.86 -14.88 -19.96
N PRO A 271 -21.47 -14.26 -18.93
CA PRO A 271 -22.06 -15.00 -17.80
C PRO A 271 -23.02 -16.11 -18.24
N SER A 272 -23.83 -15.88 -19.29
CA SER A 272 -24.75 -16.88 -19.85
C SER A 272 -24.07 -18.13 -20.44
N GLN A 273 -22.76 -18.05 -20.68
CA GLN A 273 -21.91 -19.13 -21.21
C GLN A 273 -21.04 -19.77 -20.11
N LEU A 274 -21.04 -19.20 -18.90
CA LEU A 274 -20.31 -19.71 -17.74
C LEU A 274 -21.27 -20.53 -16.88
N HIS A 275 -21.16 -21.86 -16.96
CA HIS A 275 -22.03 -22.75 -16.18
C HIS A 275 -21.60 -22.89 -14.72
N LYS A 276 -20.32 -22.63 -14.42
CA LYS A 276 -19.71 -22.80 -13.09
C LYS A 276 -18.61 -21.76 -12.90
N CYS A 277 -18.49 -21.26 -11.67
CA CYS A 277 -17.36 -20.44 -11.22
C CYS A 277 -16.70 -21.16 -10.04
N LEU A 278 -15.38 -21.28 -10.06
CA LEU A 278 -14.60 -21.76 -8.92
C LEU A 278 -14.02 -20.55 -8.20
N LEU A 279 -14.38 -20.41 -6.92
CA LEU A 279 -13.79 -19.41 -6.04
C LEU A 279 -12.75 -20.08 -5.14
N LEU A 280 -11.50 -19.63 -5.22
CA LEU A 280 -10.41 -20.13 -4.38
C LEU A 280 -10.27 -19.23 -3.14
N GLY A 281 -10.61 -19.77 -1.97
CA GLY A 281 -10.64 -19.05 -0.70
C GLY A 281 -12.04 -18.56 -0.33
N TYR A 282 -12.47 -18.83 0.90
CA TYR A 282 -13.81 -18.51 1.41
C TYR A 282 -13.78 -17.74 2.74
N GLY A 283 -12.76 -16.88 2.90
CA GLY A 283 -12.75 -15.85 3.93
C GLY A 283 -13.72 -14.71 3.59
N ALA A 284 -13.72 -13.61 4.34
CA ALA A 284 -14.69 -12.53 4.19
C ALA A 284 -14.82 -11.98 2.75
N ILE A 285 -13.70 -11.74 2.06
CA ILE A 285 -13.69 -11.29 0.65
C ILE A 285 -14.32 -12.35 -0.27
N GLY A 286 -13.93 -13.63 -0.08
CA GLY A 286 -14.47 -14.73 -0.88
C GLY A 286 -15.97 -14.92 -0.66
N GLN A 287 -16.44 -14.81 0.58
CA GLN A 287 -17.87 -14.88 0.90
C GLN A 287 -18.65 -13.76 0.21
N ALA A 288 -18.15 -12.52 0.25
CA ALA A 288 -18.77 -11.38 -0.42
C ALA A 288 -18.83 -11.57 -1.94
N ILE A 289 -17.72 -11.96 -2.59
CA ILE A 289 -17.67 -12.24 -4.03
C ILE A 289 -18.62 -13.38 -4.41
N GLY A 290 -18.55 -14.51 -3.68
CA GLY A 290 -19.36 -15.69 -3.95
C GLY A 290 -20.85 -15.37 -3.83
N HIS A 291 -21.25 -14.64 -2.80
CA HIS A 291 -22.62 -14.18 -2.64
C HIS A 291 -23.06 -13.31 -3.83
N ALA A 292 -22.25 -12.32 -4.21
CA ALA A 292 -22.60 -11.41 -5.28
C ALA A 292 -22.73 -12.11 -6.64
N LEU A 293 -21.85 -13.07 -6.92
CA LEU A 293 -21.93 -13.89 -8.14
C LEU A 293 -23.20 -14.76 -8.17
N MET A 294 -23.64 -15.30 -7.03
CA MET A 294 -24.87 -16.11 -6.94
C MET A 294 -26.15 -15.26 -7.15
N HIS A 295 -26.13 -13.99 -6.75
CA HIS A 295 -27.30 -13.10 -6.78
C HIS A 295 -27.25 -12.07 -7.92
N GLY A 296 -26.50 -12.36 -8.99
CA GLY A 296 -26.50 -11.52 -10.20
C GLY A 296 -25.89 -10.13 -10.00
N GLY A 297 -24.96 -9.98 -9.06
CA GLY A 297 -24.30 -8.71 -8.74
C GLY A 297 -24.96 -7.91 -7.62
N ASP A 298 -26.03 -8.41 -7.00
CA ASP A 298 -26.66 -7.75 -5.85
C ASP A 298 -25.79 -7.88 -4.58
N LEU A 299 -25.29 -6.74 -4.11
CA LEU A 299 -24.52 -6.59 -2.87
C LEU A 299 -25.34 -5.95 -1.73
N ASP A 300 -26.58 -5.50 -1.99
CA ASP A 300 -27.38 -4.71 -1.04
C ASP A 300 -27.76 -5.52 0.22
N ILE A 301 -27.68 -6.85 0.18
CA ILE A 301 -28.05 -7.74 1.30
C ILE A 301 -27.08 -7.59 2.49
N PHE A 302 -25.79 -7.29 2.25
CA PHE A 302 -24.83 -7.11 3.36
C PHE A 302 -24.94 -5.75 4.07
N SER A 303 -25.53 -4.75 3.41
CA SER A 303 -25.78 -3.43 4.03
C SER A 303 -26.85 -3.50 5.14
N LYS A 304 -27.69 -4.54 5.13
CA LYS A 304 -28.81 -4.73 6.05
C LYS A 304 -28.47 -5.49 7.35
N GLY A 305 -27.19 -5.76 7.60
CA GLY A 305 -26.72 -6.24 8.90
C GLY A 305 -27.13 -7.68 9.24
N SER A 306 -27.52 -8.50 8.27
CA SER A 306 -27.83 -9.92 8.47
C SER A 306 -26.66 -10.82 8.09
N VAL A 307 -25.58 -10.77 8.88
CA VAL A 307 -24.59 -11.86 9.06
C VAL A 307 -24.15 -11.87 10.51
#